data_AF-A0A9D6PK22-F1
#
_entry.id   AF-A0A9D6PK22-F1
#
_cell.length_a   1.000
_cell.length_b   1.000
_cell.length_c   1.000
_cell.angle_alpha   90.00
_cell.angle_beta   90.00
_cell.angle_gamma   90.00
#
_symmetry.space_group_name_H-M   'P 1'
#
loop_
_entity.id
_entity.type
_entity.pdbx_description
1 polymer ?
#
loop_
_entity_poly.entity_id
_entity_poly.type
_entity_poly.pdbx_seq_one_letter_code
_entity_poly.pdbx_strand_id
1 'polypeptide(L)'
;MSISPVKIWRNQKKIANILNKTGKIISYSQVYVPPSGFENEAPYPIVLVEFIDKKRFLAQLTDWKSINLKIGQKVQAVLRKTRSAGTEGVIPYGIKFKPII
;
A
#
# COMPACT_ATOMS: atom_id res chain seq x y z
N MET A 1 -5.10 15.68 -10.55
CA MET A 1 -6.03 14.66 -11.10
C MET A 1 -7.13 14.41 -10.07
N SER A 2 -8.38 14.77 -10.35
CA SER A 2 -9.48 14.63 -9.40
C SER A 2 -9.81 13.15 -9.14
N ILE A 3 -9.99 12.80 -7.87
CA ILE A 3 -10.30 11.42 -7.47
C ILE A 3 -11.81 11.23 -7.64
N SER A 4 -12.22 10.39 -8.61
CA SER A 4 -13.64 10.09 -8.84
C SER A 4 -14.19 9.19 -7.72
N PRO A 5 -15.26 9.61 -7.00
CA PRO A 5 -15.92 8.77 -6.00
C PRO A 5 -16.39 7.42 -6.57
N VAL A 6 -16.87 7.40 -7.81
CA VAL A 6 -17.33 6.18 -8.50
C VAL A 6 -16.18 5.18 -8.67
N LYS A 7 -14.96 5.66 -8.98
CA LYS A 7 -13.78 4.80 -9.14
C LYS A 7 -13.32 4.23 -7.79
N ILE A 8 -13.41 5.01 -6.71
CA ILE A 8 -13.15 4.52 -5.35
C ILE A 8 -14.12 3.38 -5.03
N TRP A 9 -15.43 3.62 -5.20
CA TRP A 9 -16.47 2.65 -4.88
C TRP A 9 -16.31 1.34 -5.67
N ARG A 10 -16.05 1.40 -6.98
CA ARG A 10 -15.84 0.20 -7.81
C ARG A 10 -14.64 -0.64 -7.38
N ASN A 11 -13.59 0.00 -6.86
CA ASN A 11 -12.38 -0.71 -6.42
C ASN A 11 -12.48 -1.28 -5.00
N GLN A 12 -13.49 -0.92 -4.22
CA GLN A 12 -13.66 -1.34 -2.83
C GLN A 12 -13.71 -2.88 -2.67
N LYS A 13 -14.38 -3.59 -3.59
CA LYS A 13 -14.43 -5.07 -3.56
C LYS A 13 -13.04 -5.72 -3.68
N LYS A 14 -12.14 -5.11 -4.48
CA LYS A 14 -10.77 -5.61 -4.64
C LYS A 14 -9.96 -5.44 -3.35
N ILE A 15 -10.13 -4.31 -2.68
CA ILE A 15 -9.49 -4.02 -1.39
C ILE A 15 -9.95 -5.01 -0.32
N ALA A 16 -11.27 -5.24 -0.22
CA ALA A 16 -11.84 -6.18 0.73
C ALA A 16 -11.28 -7.61 0.58
N ASN A 17 -11.11 -8.08 -0.66
CA ASN A 17 -10.57 -9.42 -0.94
C ASN A 17 -9.09 -9.60 -0.57
N ILE A 18 -8.35 -8.51 -0.41
CA ILE A 18 -6.91 -8.53 -0.12
C ILE A 18 -6.64 -8.23 1.36
N LEU A 19 -7.57 -7.58 2.04
CA LEU A 19 -7.43 -7.20 3.44
C LEU A 19 -7.08 -8.41 4.32
N ASN A 20 -6.15 -8.21 5.26
CA ASN A 20 -5.63 -9.21 6.19
C ASN A 20 -4.86 -10.39 5.55
N LYS A 21 -4.76 -10.47 4.23
CA LYS A 21 -3.91 -11.48 3.58
C LYS A 21 -2.44 -11.26 3.92
N THR A 22 -1.72 -12.36 4.10
CA THR A 22 -0.30 -12.37 4.41
C THR A 22 0.53 -12.84 3.22
N GLY A 23 1.69 -12.24 3.00
CA GLY A 23 2.60 -12.62 1.94
C GLY A 23 4.06 -12.34 2.31
N LYS A 24 4.95 -12.51 1.34
CA LYS A 24 6.38 -12.19 1.49
C LYS A 24 6.79 -11.13 0.48
N ILE A 25 7.65 -10.20 0.90
CA ILE A 25 8.31 -9.26 -0.01
C ILE A 25 9.21 -10.05 -0.95
N ILE A 26 9.01 -9.92 -2.26
CA ILE A 26 9.86 -10.54 -3.29
C ILE A 26 10.76 -9.52 -4.01
N SER A 27 10.40 -8.24 -3.97
CA SER A 27 11.21 -7.12 -4.46
C SER A 27 10.76 -5.84 -3.77
N TYR A 28 11.65 -4.85 -3.66
CA TYR A 28 11.33 -3.54 -3.10
C TYR A 28 12.19 -2.44 -3.71
N SER A 29 11.73 -1.21 -3.58
CA SER A 29 12.48 0.00 -3.90
C SER A 29 12.09 1.12 -2.93
N GLN A 30 12.94 2.13 -2.78
CA GLN A 30 12.63 3.34 -2.03
C GLN A 30 12.40 4.50 -2.99
N VAL A 31 11.27 5.16 -2.86
CA VAL A 31 10.90 6.32 -3.66
C VAL A 31 11.33 7.58 -2.91
N TYR A 32 12.35 8.26 -3.42
CA TYR A 32 12.86 9.52 -2.86
C TYR A 32 12.18 10.74 -3.49
N VAL A 33 11.91 10.67 -4.79
CA VAL A 33 11.22 11.73 -5.55
C VAL A 33 9.85 11.18 -5.97
N PRO A 34 8.80 11.46 -5.20
CA PRO A 34 7.48 10.88 -5.45
C PRO A 34 6.71 11.67 -6.52
N PRO A 35 5.68 11.06 -7.12
CA PRO A 35 4.72 11.79 -7.95
C PRO A 35 3.86 12.71 -7.08
N SER A 36 3.18 13.65 -7.73
CA SER A 36 2.35 14.62 -7.00
C SER A 36 1.22 13.96 -6.20
N GLY A 37 1.02 14.43 -4.97
CA GLY A 37 0.08 13.93 -3.97
C GLY A 37 0.66 12.90 -3.00
N PHE A 38 1.96 12.58 -3.09
CA PHE A 38 2.68 11.69 -2.17
C PHE A 38 3.94 12.33 -1.57
N GLU A 39 4.12 13.64 -1.76
CA GLU A 39 5.27 14.42 -1.30
C GLU A 39 5.48 14.26 0.22
N ASN A 40 4.38 14.27 0.98
CA ASN A 40 4.40 14.14 2.44
C ASN A 40 4.76 12.73 2.95
N GLU A 41 4.85 11.74 2.08
CA GLU A 41 5.23 10.37 2.46
C GLU A 41 6.70 10.06 2.13
N ALA A 42 7.39 10.91 1.36
CA ALA A 42 8.76 10.65 0.95
C ALA A 42 9.78 10.82 2.11
N PRO A 43 10.82 9.96 2.17
CA PRO A 43 11.01 8.75 1.37
C PRO A 43 10.14 7.60 1.86
N TYR A 44 9.52 6.84 0.94
CA TYR A 44 8.75 5.65 1.30
C TYR A 44 9.18 4.40 0.52
N PRO A 45 9.17 3.23 1.16
CA PRO A 45 9.37 1.95 0.47
C PRO A 45 8.11 1.53 -0.30
N ILE A 46 8.31 1.07 -1.53
CA ILE A 46 7.32 0.33 -2.30
C ILE A 46 7.77 -1.13 -2.39
N VAL A 47 6.85 -2.05 -2.15
CA VAL A 47 7.14 -3.49 -2.06
C VAL A 47 6.25 -4.27 -3.02
N LEU A 48 6.85 -5.24 -3.68
CA LEU A 48 6.14 -6.29 -4.41
C LEU A 48 6.01 -7.49 -3.48
N VAL A 49 4.77 -7.87 -3.18
CA VAL A 49 4.45 -8.96 -2.26
C VAL A 49 3.84 -10.11 -3.03
N GLU A 50 4.33 -11.33 -2.79
CA GLU A 50 3.71 -12.57 -3.26
C GLU A 50 2.92 -13.22 -2.11
N PHE A 51 1.64 -13.47 -2.35
CA PHE A 51 0.74 -14.17 -1.44
C PHE A 51 0.85 -15.70 -1.61
N ILE A 52 0.23 -16.44 -0.68
CA ILE A 52 0.20 -17.93 -0.70
C ILE A 52 -0.40 -18.46 -2.01
N ASP A 53 -1.42 -17.77 -2.54
CA ASP A 53 -2.09 -18.11 -3.82
C ASP A 53 -1.29 -17.65 -5.06
N LYS A 54 0.01 -17.35 -4.91
CA LYS A 54 0.93 -16.88 -5.95
C LYS A 54 0.55 -15.58 -6.64
N LYS A 55 -0.52 -14.91 -6.17
CA LYS A 55 -0.86 -13.57 -6.64
C LYS A 55 0.14 -12.57 -6.10
N ARG A 56 0.48 -11.60 -6.93
CA ARG A 56 1.40 -10.52 -6.59
C ARG A 56 0.65 -9.21 -6.45
N PHE A 57 1.07 -8.42 -5.47
CA PHE A 57 0.49 -7.11 -5.23
C PHE A 57 1.58 -6.10 -4.89
N LEU A 58 1.45 -4.91 -5.45
CA LEU A 58 2.40 -3.82 -5.28
C LEU A 58 1.74 -2.72 -4.46
N ALA A 59 2.35 -2.40 -3.32
CA ALA A 59 1.90 -1.32 -2.46
C ALA A 59 3.05 -0.82 -1.59
N GLN A 60 2.83 0.29 -0.88
CA GLN A 60 3.83 0.80 0.06
C GLN A 60 3.93 -0.07 1.32
N LEU A 61 5.11 -0.09 1.93
CA LEU A 61 5.31 -0.67 3.26
C LEU A 61 5.12 0.42 4.34
N THR A 62 4.39 0.10 5.40
CA THR A 62 4.07 0.97 6.54
C THR A 62 4.41 0.27 7.85
N ASP A 63 4.48 1.02 8.95
CA ASP A 63 4.84 0.53 10.30
C ASP A 63 6.11 -0.34 10.31
N TRP A 64 7.15 0.08 9.60
CA TRP A 64 8.37 -0.69 9.41
C TRP A 64 9.58 0.01 10.03
N LYS A 65 10.60 -0.80 10.34
CA LYS A 65 11.96 -0.36 10.69
C LYS A 65 12.92 -0.83 9.59
N SER A 66 14.11 -0.25 9.51
CA SER A 66 15.11 -0.58 8.48
C SER A 66 15.38 -2.08 8.31
N ILE A 67 15.38 -2.85 9.41
CA ILE A 67 15.57 -4.31 9.41
C ILE A 67 14.45 -5.10 8.70
N ASN A 68 13.26 -4.51 8.57
CA ASN A 68 12.11 -5.15 7.92
C ASN A 68 12.13 -4.99 6.39
N LEU A 69 12.83 -3.99 5.85
CA LEU A 69 12.85 -3.73 4.41
C LEU A 69 13.85 -4.65 3.72
N LYS A 70 13.47 -5.92 3.58
CA LYS A 70 14.27 -6.96 2.94
C LYS A 70 13.41 -7.97 2.21
N ILE A 71 13.98 -8.60 1.18
CA ILE A 71 13.35 -9.72 0.49
C ILE A 71 13.13 -10.87 1.49
N GLY A 72 11.98 -11.52 1.40
CA GLY A 72 11.55 -12.60 2.28
C GLY A 72 10.82 -12.16 3.55
N GLN A 73 10.81 -10.85 3.89
CA GLN A 73 10.05 -10.34 5.04
C GLN A 73 8.56 -10.68 4.89
N LYS A 74 7.97 -11.28 5.95
CA LYS A 74 6.54 -11.51 6.03
C LYS A 74 5.81 -10.21 6.30
N VAL A 75 4.72 -10.00 5.57
CA VAL A 75 3.89 -8.79 5.68
C VAL A 75 2.41 -9.13 5.60
N GLN A 76 1.57 -8.27 6.17
CA GLN A 76 0.12 -8.33 6.11
C GLN A 76 -0.45 -7.13 5.36
N ALA A 77 -1.46 -7.35 4.52
CA ALA A 77 -2.22 -6.30 3.88
C ALA A 77 -3.11 -5.57 4.91
N VAL A 78 -2.94 -4.26 5.02
CA VAL A 78 -3.68 -3.38 5.94
C VAL A 78 -4.36 -2.25 5.19
N LEU A 79 -5.50 -1.78 5.70
CA LEU A 79 -6.20 -0.63 5.15
C LEU A 79 -5.55 0.66 5.67
N ARG A 80 -5.21 1.58 4.76
CA ARG A 80 -4.67 2.90 5.09
C ARG A 80 -5.27 3.98 4.20
N LYS A 81 -5.36 5.19 4.73
CA LYS A 81 -5.59 6.40 3.92
C LYS A 81 -4.44 6.54 2.93
N THR A 82 -4.75 6.71 1.64
CA THR A 82 -3.72 6.75 0.59
C THR A 82 -3.40 8.16 0.12
N ARG A 83 -4.35 9.09 0.25
CA ARG A 83 -4.17 10.50 -0.11
C ARG A 83 -5.01 11.39 0.78
N SER A 84 -4.64 12.66 0.89
CA SER A 84 -5.51 13.68 1.44
C SER A 84 -6.59 14.04 0.44
N ALA A 85 -7.85 13.92 0.84
CA ALA A 85 -8.95 14.55 0.15
C ALA A 85 -9.04 16.02 0.59
N GLY A 86 -9.48 16.90 -0.30
CA GLY A 86 -9.84 18.27 0.08
C GLY A 86 -11.03 18.29 1.05
N THR A 87 -11.44 19.48 1.49
CA THR A 87 -12.47 19.69 2.52
C THR A 87 -13.80 18.96 2.27
N GLU A 88 -14.20 18.80 1.00
CA GLU A 88 -15.46 18.15 0.62
C GLU A 88 -15.24 16.83 -0.15
N GLY A 89 -14.00 16.34 -0.23
CA GLY A 89 -13.64 15.18 -1.02
C GLY A 89 -13.78 13.86 -0.27
N VAL A 90 -14.06 12.77 -1.01
CA VAL A 90 -14.06 11.42 -0.44
C VAL A 90 -12.64 11.01 -0.07
N ILE A 91 -12.43 10.57 1.18
CA ILE A 91 -11.15 10.08 1.67
C ILE A 91 -10.85 8.71 1.01
N PRO A 92 -9.79 8.60 0.20
CA PRO A 92 -9.47 7.34 -0.45
C PRO A 92 -8.72 6.43 0.53
N TYR A 93 -9.24 5.22 0.71
CA TYR A 93 -8.56 4.13 1.39
C TYR A 93 -8.01 3.13 0.38
N GLY A 94 -6.91 2.50 0.75
CA GLY A 94 -6.26 1.47 -0.06
C GLY A 94 -5.39 0.56 0.79
N ILE A 95 -4.78 -0.42 0.13
CA ILE A 95 -3.91 -1.39 0.78
C ILE A 95 -2.49 -0.82 0.89
N LYS A 96 -1.91 -0.90 2.10
CA LYS A 96 -0.47 -0.87 2.34
C LYS A 96 -0.08 -2.20 3.01
N PHE A 97 1.22 -2.48 3.12
CA PHE A 97 1.72 -3.67 3.79
C PHE A 97 2.38 -3.32 5.12
N LYS A 98 2.11 -4.10 6.16
CA LYS A 98 2.77 -3.98 7.47
C LYS A 98 3.61 -5.23 7.75
N PRO A 99 4.86 -5.11 8.24
CA PRO A 99 5.64 -6.27 8.70
C PRO A 99 4.92 -7.06 9.79
N ILE A 100 4.93 -8.39 9.66
CA ILE A 100 4.54 -9.32 10.72
C ILE A 100 5.84 -9.76 11.40
N ILE A 101 5.91 -9.59 12.72
CA ILE A 101 7.04 -10.07 13.55
C ILE A 101 6.91 -11.59 13.70
#